data_AF-A0A7G2CMZ5-F1
#
_entry.id   AF-A0A7G2CMZ5-F1
#
_cell.length_a   1.000
_cell.length_b   1.000
_cell.length_c   1.000
_cell.angle_alpha   90.00
_cell.angle_beta   90.00
_cell.angle_gamma   90.00
#
_symmetry.space_group_name_H-M   'P 1'
#
loop_
_entity.id
_entity.type
_entity.pdbx_description
1 polymer ?
#
loop_
_entity_poly.entity_id
_entity_poly.type
_entity_poly.pdbx_seq_one_letter_code
_entity_poly.pdbx_strand_id
1 'polypeptide(L)'
;MMLVKDSTLGTGVMSVVMGYVIGVVFTLFGAVIATETSTQTMGAADFMKSTLRNSHRSGKNFALFGLLFGGLDVMLEKRRGKKDFWNPTVVGGLIGGGYGFRYYKYPGLVGGYLGGAGASLLLELLMDKMGMSQR
;
A
#
# COMPACT_ATOMS: atom_id res chain seq x y z
N MET A 1 0.30 27.16 3.15
CA MET A 1 0.79 25.78 2.91
C MET A 1 0.68 24.84 4.12
N MET A 2 0.41 25.32 5.35
CA MET A 2 0.08 24.46 6.51
C MET A 2 -1.30 23.78 6.41
N LEU A 3 -2.32 24.48 5.91
CA LEU A 3 -3.68 23.96 5.75
C LEU A 3 -3.81 22.68 4.89
N VAL A 4 -2.89 22.45 3.95
CA VAL A 4 -2.89 21.22 3.12
C VAL A 4 -2.25 20.06 3.87
N LYS A 5 -1.26 20.31 4.74
CA LYS A 5 -0.62 19.25 5.54
C LYS A 5 -1.50 18.76 6.69
N ASP A 6 -2.37 19.61 7.23
CA ASP A 6 -3.26 19.27 8.36
C ASP A 6 -4.64 18.74 7.92
N SER A 7 -4.93 18.83 6.62
CA SER A 7 -6.20 18.37 6.06
C SER A 7 -6.14 16.87 5.75
N THR A 8 -7.17 16.12 6.16
CA THR A 8 -7.42 14.72 5.74
C THR A 8 -7.32 14.55 4.23
N LEU A 9 -7.74 15.58 3.48
CA LEU A 9 -7.63 15.62 2.03
C LEU A 9 -6.19 15.68 1.53
N GLY A 10 -5.31 16.43 2.19
CA GLY A 10 -3.91 16.52 1.78
C GLY A 10 -3.15 15.23 2.06
N THR A 11 -3.35 14.62 3.22
CA THR A 11 -2.79 13.29 3.52
C THR A 11 -3.32 12.27 2.53
N GLY A 12 -4.64 12.26 2.25
CA GLY A 12 -5.24 11.37 1.26
C GLY A 12 -4.66 11.52 -0.14
N VAL A 13 -4.51 12.76 -0.64
CA VAL A 13 -3.91 13.03 -1.96
C VAL A 13 -2.45 12.57 -2.01
N MET A 14 -1.67 12.85 -0.97
CA MET A 14 -0.27 12.42 -0.91
C MET A 14 -0.15 10.89 -0.86
N SER A 15 -1.02 10.21 -0.11
CA SER A 15 -1.05 8.75 -0.06
C SER A 15 -1.47 8.12 -1.40
N VAL A 16 -2.39 8.74 -2.14
CA VAL A 16 -2.78 8.31 -3.50
C VAL A 16 -1.60 8.45 -4.47
N VAL A 17 -0.94 9.61 -4.47
CA VAL A 17 0.19 9.88 -5.37
C VAL A 17 1.36 8.94 -5.06
N MET A 18 1.73 8.82 -3.77
CA MET A 18 2.80 7.91 -3.36
C MET A 18 2.45 6.45 -3.66
N GLY A 19 1.22 6.02 -3.38
CA GLY A 19 0.75 4.68 -3.71
C GLY A 19 0.83 4.40 -5.21
N TYR A 20 0.40 5.35 -6.05
CA TYR A 20 0.49 5.21 -7.50
C TYR A 20 1.95 5.03 -7.97
N VAL A 21 2.85 5.90 -7.51
CA VAL A 21 4.27 5.87 -7.90
C VAL A 21 4.91 4.56 -7.47
N ILE A 22 4.72 4.15 -6.21
CA ILE A 22 5.27 2.89 -5.69
C ILE A 22 4.72 1.70 -6.47
N GLY A 23 3.41 1.66 -6.76
CA GLY A 23 2.80 0.57 -7.51
C GLY A 23 3.30 0.46 -8.95
N VAL A 24 3.49 1.59 -9.63
CA VAL A 24 4.09 1.63 -10.98
C VAL A 24 5.53 1.14 -10.94
N VAL A 25 6.36 1.67 -10.05
CA VAL A 25 7.78 1.30 -9.94
C VAL A 25 7.94 -0.18 -9.60
N PHE A 26 7.18 -0.69 -8.63
CA PHE A 26 7.23 -2.09 -8.22
C PHE A 26 6.87 -3.03 -9.38
N THR A 27 5.84 -2.68 -10.16
CA THR A 27 5.38 -3.50 -11.28
C THR A 27 6.35 -3.43 -12.47
N LEU A 28 6.92 -2.25 -12.74
CA LEU A 28 7.95 -2.09 -13.77
C LEU A 28 9.21 -2.88 -13.41
N PHE A 29 9.66 -2.81 -12.15
CA PHE A 29 10.80 -3.58 -11.69
C PHE A 29 10.57 -5.09 -11.81
N GLY A 30 9.38 -5.57 -11.43
CA GLY A 30 8.99 -6.97 -11.63
C GLY A 30 8.99 -7.39 -13.10
N ALA A 31 8.55 -6.51 -14.00
CA ALA A 31 8.59 -6.77 -15.44
C ALA A 31 10.01 -6.83 -16.00
N VAL A 32 10.93 -5.98 -15.50
CA VAL A 32 12.35 -6.04 -15.88
C VAL A 32 12.98 -7.37 -15.49
N ILE A 33 12.71 -7.86 -14.28
CA ILE A 33 13.21 -9.19 -13.85
C ILE A 33 12.61 -10.32 -14.70
N ALA A 34 11.34 -10.20 -15.10
CA ALA A 34 10.64 -11.19 -15.91
C ALA A 34 10.94 -11.11 -17.42
N THR A 35 11.83 -10.21 -17.86
CA THR A 35 12.07 -9.91 -19.28
C THR A 35 12.63 -11.12 -20.03
N GLU A 36 13.44 -11.98 -19.40
CA GLU A 36 14.08 -13.12 -20.08
C GLU A 36 13.07 -14.18 -20.58
N THR A 37 11.98 -14.39 -19.86
CA THR A 37 10.95 -15.39 -20.20
C THR A 37 9.88 -14.84 -21.14
N SER A 38 9.62 -13.53 -21.09
CA SER A 38 8.49 -12.88 -21.76
C SER A 38 8.84 -12.28 -23.13
N THR A 39 10.11 -11.96 -23.38
CA THR A 39 10.57 -11.45 -24.68
C THR A 39 10.63 -12.55 -25.76
N GLN A 40 10.68 -13.82 -25.35
CA GLN A 40 10.65 -14.98 -26.26
C GLN A 40 9.25 -15.22 -26.87
N THR A 41 8.17 -14.74 -26.23
CA THR A 41 6.78 -14.96 -26.66
C THR A 41 6.11 -13.71 -27.24
N MET A 42 6.68 -12.52 -27.04
CA MET A 42 6.12 -11.24 -27.49
C MET A 42 7.24 -10.31 -28.01
N GLY A 43 7.00 -9.58 -29.10
CA GLY A 43 7.95 -8.57 -29.60
C GLY A 43 8.18 -7.43 -28.59
N ALA A 44 9.36 -6.80 -28.62
CA ALA A 44 9.77 -5.78 -27.64
C ALA A 44 8.78 -4.59 -27.51
N ALA A 45 8.15 -4.19 -28.61
CA ALA A 45 7.13 -3.14 -28.61
C ALA A 45 5.84 -3.55 -27.87
N ASP A 46 5.39 -4.79 -28.08
CA ASP A 46 4.19 -5.32 -27.42
C ASP A 46 4.46 -5.64 -25.94
N PHE A 47 5.67 -6.08 -25.61
CA PHE A 47 6.14 -6.23 -24.24
C PHE A 47 6.10 -4.89 -23.49
N MET A 48 6.68 -3.84 -24.07
CA MET A 48 6.67 -2.50 -23.45
C MET A 48 5.24 -1.99 -23.26
N LYS A 49 4.37 -2.14 -24.28
CA LYS A 49 2.99 -1.67 -24.22
C LYS A 49 2.15 -2.42 -23.17
N SER A 50 2.31 -3.75 -23.09
CA SER A 50 1.62 -4.58 -22.10
C SER A 50 2.12 -4.29 -20.68
N THR A 51 3.44 -4.14 -20.51
CA THR A 51 4.07 -3.77 -19.25
C THR A 51 3.58 -2.41 -18.76
N LEU A 52 3.58 -1.37 -19.60
CA LEU A 52 3.07 -0.04 -19.22
C LEU A 52 1.59 -0.07 -18.82
N ARG A 53 0.76 -0.82 -19.56
CA ARG A 53 -0.67 -0.98 -19.23
C ARG A 53 -0.86 -1.68 -17.89
N ASN A 54 -0.07 -2.72 -17.63
CA ASN A 54 -0.11 -3.47 -16.37
C ASN A 54 0.37 -2.62 -15.21
N SER A 55 1.47 -1.89 -15.37
CA SER A 55 1.99 -0.96 -14.36
C SER A 55 1.00 0.15 -14.03
N HIS A 56 0.31 0.71 -15.03
CA HIS A 56 -0.75 1.69 -14.79
C HIS A 56 -1.94 1.10 -14.00
N ARG A 57 -2.37 -0.13 -14.34
CA ARG A 57 -3.45 -0.83 -13.61
C ARG A 57 -3.05 -1.13 -12.17
N SER A 58 -1.81 -1.59 -11.97
CA SER A 58 -1.26 -1.85 -10.64
C SER A 58 -1.14 -0.57 -9.82
N GLY A 59 -0.61 0.52 -10.41
CA GLY A 59 -0.55 1.84 -9.78
C GLY A 59 -1.90 2.33 -9.26
N LYS A 60 -3.01 2.14 -10.02
CA LYS A 60 -4.35 2.48 -9.54
C LYS A 60 -4.77 1.69 -8.30
N ASN A 61 -4.44 0.39 -8.24
CA ASN A 61 -4.75 -0.44 -7.08
C ASN A 61 -3.96 -0.01 -5.84
N PHE A 62 -2.67 0.30 -6.00
CA PHE A 62 -1.83 0.79 -4.91
C PHE A 62 -2.21 2.21 -4.46
N ALA A 63 -2.66 3.06 -5.37
CA ALA A 63 -3.20 4.37 -5.05
C ALA A 63 -4.46 4.26 -4.18
N LEU A 64 -5.37 3.32 -4.51
CA LEU A 64 -6.55 3.04 -3.70
C LEU A 64 -6.17 2.45 -2.33
N PHE A 65 -5.22 1.52 -2.30
CA PHE A 65 -4.72 0.97 -1.04
C PHE A 65 -4.12 2.07 -0.14
N GLY A 66 -3.28 2.96 -0.70
CA GLY A 66 -2.70 4.08 0.02
C GLY A 66 -3.76 5.04 0.55
N LEU A 67 -4.80 5.33 -0.23
CA LEU A 67 -5.95 6.13 0.21
C LEU A 67 -6.66 5.48 1.40
N LEU A 68 -6.94 4.17 1.33
CA LEU A 68 -7.63 3.44 2.38
C LEU A 68 -6.78 3.37 3.65
N PHE A 69 -5.49 3.10 3.53
CA PHE A 69 -4.56 3.03 4.66
C PHE A 69 -4.42 4.38 5.34
N GLY A 70 -4.03 5.42 4.59
CA GLY A 70 -3.89 6.77 5.14
C GLY A 70 -5.22 7.35 5.65
N GLY A 71 -6.33 7.04 4.98
CA GLY A 71 -7.65 7.50 5.39
C GLY A 71 -8.13 6.85 6.69
N LEU A 72 -7.99 5.53 6.83
CA LEU A 72 -8.36 4.82 8.05
C LEU A 72 -7.46 5.19 9.24
N ASP A 73 -6.17 5.41 8.99
CA ASP A 73 -5.23 5.86 10.03
C ASP A 73 -5.63 7.21 10.61
N VAL A 74 -5.86 8.22 9.74
CA VAL A 74 -6.31 9.55 10.18
C VAL A 74 -7.71 9.50 10.80
N MET A 75 -8.61 8.64 10.33
CA MET A 75 -9.93 8.45 10.97
C MET A 75 -9.81 7.88 12.38
N LEU A 76 -8.95 6.87 12.59
CA LEU A 76 -8.73 6.30 13.92
C LEU A 76 -8.01 7.28 14.84
N GLU A 77 -7.05 8.05 14.32
CA GLU A 77 -6.36 9.10 15.06
C GLU A 77 -7.35 10.15 15.55
N LYS A 78 -8.24 10.63 14.67
CA LYS A 78 -9.31 11.57 15.05
C LYS A 78 -10.30 10.99 16.06
N ARG A 79 -10.61 9.69 15.96
CA ARG A 79 -11.54 9.02 16.90
C ARG A 79 -10.92 8.81 18.27
N ARG A 80 -9.64 8.44 18.35
CA ARG A 80 -8.94 8.13 19.61
C ARG A 80 -8.23 9.33 20.23
N GLY A 81 -7.96 10.37 19.45
CA GLY A 81 -7.19 11.54 19.87
C GLY A 81 -5.74 11.23 20.26
N LYS A 82 -5.21 10.08 19.81
CA LYS A 82 -3.89 9.56 20.15
C LYS A 82 -3.24 8.95 18.92
N LYS A 83 -1.96 9.25 18.72
CA LYS A 83 -1.11 8.66 17.70
C LYS A 83 -0.22 7.62 18.37
N ASP A 84 -0.66 6.36 18.32
CA ASP A 84 0.04 5.22 18.91
C ASP A 84 0.45 4.23 17.82
N PHE A 85 1.41 3.37 18.12
CA PHE A 85 1.84 2.28 17.23
C PHE A 85 0.71 1.26 16.92
N TRP A 86 -0.29 1.17 17.80
CA TRP A 86 -1.46 0.34 17.54
C TRP A 86 -2.32 0.83 16.38
N ASN A 87 -2.23 2.11 16.00
CA ASN A 87 -3.12 2.70 14.99
C ASN A 87 -2.87 2.07 13.60
N PRO A 88 -1.66 2.15 13.01
CA PRO A 88 -1.41 1.53 11.72
C PRO A 88 -1.42 0.00 11.80
N THR A 89 -1.14 -0.61 12.95
CA THR A 89 -1.28 -2.06 13.15
C THR A 89 -2.74 -2.52 12.96
N VAL A 90 -3.70 -1.80 13.56
CA VAL A 90 -5.13 -2.10 13.41
C VAL A 90 -5.60 -1.79 11.98
N VAL A 91 -5.16 -0.68 11.39
CA VAL A 91 -5.50 -0.34 10.00
C VAL A 91 -4.98 -1.39 9.02
N GLY A 92 -3.73 -1.79 9.16
CA GLY A 92 -3.09 -2.82 8.35
C GLY A 92 -3.82 -4.16 8.46
N GLY A 93 -4.23 -4.54 9.67
CA GLY A 93 -5.07 -5.71 9.89
C GLY A 93 -6.43 -5.61 9.20
N LEU A 94 -7.14 -4.49 9.34
CA LEU A 94 -8.46 -4.29 8.73
C LEU A 94 -8.40 -4.36 7.20
N ILE A 95 -7.45 -3.67 6.59
CA ILE A 95 -7.28 -3.66 5.14
C ILE A 95 -6.83 -5.04 4.65
N GLY A 96 -5.82 -5.63 5.31
CA GLY A 96 -5.31 -6.96 4.98
C GLY A 96 -6.40 -8.03 5.07
N GLY A 97 -7.20 -8.00 6.13
CA GLY A 97 -8.35 -8.90 6.31
C GLY A 97 -9.45 -8.67 5.26
N GLY A 98 -9.74 -7.41 4.92
CA GLY A 98 -10.71 -7.05 3.88
C GLY A 98 -10.32 -7.55 2.49
N TYR A 99 -9.06 -7.32 2.09
CA TYR A 99 -8.52 -7.86 0.83
C TYR A 99 -8.45 -9.39 0.87
N GLY A 100 -7.99 -9.97 1.97
CA GLY A 100 -7.93 -11.43 2.13
C GLY A 100 -9.29 -12.10 2.02
N PHE A 101 -10.34 -11.52 2.63
CA PHE A 101 -11.71 -12.03 2.52
C PHE A 101 -12.24 -11.98 1.09
N ARG A 102 -11.88 -10.95 0.31
CA ARG A 102 -12.31 -10.79 -1.09
C ARG A 102 -11.86 -11.97 -1.96
N TYR A 103 -10.62 -12.44 -1.79
CA TYR A 103 -10.01 -13.46 -2.65
C TYR A 103 -10.13 -14.87 -2.08
N TYR A 104 -9.94 -15.03 -0.77
CA TYR A 104 -9.81 -16.33 -0.12
C TYR A 104 -10.82 -16.56 1.02
N LYS A 105 -11.88 -15.75 1.12
CA LYS A 105 -12.97 -15.90 2.11
C LYS A 105 -12.43 -16.01 3.55
N TYR A 106 -12.88 -16.99 4.33
CA TYR A 106 -12.52 -17.17 5.74
C TYR A 106 -11.02 -17.36 6.00
N PRO A 107 -10.29 -18.26 5.32
CA PRO A 107 -8.84 -18.38 5.54
C PRO A 107 -8.09 -17.13 5.10
N GLY A 108 -8.59 -16.45 4.06
CA GLY A 108 -8.09 -15.16 3.62
C GLY A 108 -8.25 -14.04 4.63
N LEU A 109 -9.41 -13.97 5.31
CA LEU A 109 -9.67 -12.97 6.32
C LEU A 109 -8.67 -13.08 7.48
N VAL A 110 -8.46 -14.30 7.98
CA VAL A 110 -7.55 -14.54 9.11
C VAL A 110 -6.11 -14.30 8.68
N GLY A 111 -5.67 -14.91 7.57
CA GLY A 111 -4.30 -14.75 7.08
C GLY A 111 -3.99 -13.32 6.66
N GLY A 112 -4.94 -12.64 6.03
CA GLY A 112 -4.82 -11.24 5.62
C GLY A 112 -4.80 -10.28 6.80
N TYR A 113 -5.63 -10.50 7.82
CA TYR A 113 -5.62 -9.68 9.04
C TYR A 113 -4.30 -9.83 9.79
N LEU A 114 -3.87 -11.07 10.04
CA LEU A 114 -2.61 -11.34 10.73
C LEU A 114 -1.40 -10.86 9.93
N GLY A 115 -1.40 -11.06 8.61
CA GLY A 115 -0.34 -10.60 7.74
C GLY A 115 -0.27 -9.07 7.67
N GLY A 116 -1.41 -8.39 7.52
CA GLY A 116 -1.48 -6.93 7.47
C GLY A 116 -1.11 -6.26 8.79
N ALA A 117 -1.57 -6.81 9.92
CA ALA A 117 -1.19 -6.35 11.25
C ALA A 117 0.31 -6.61 11.52
N GLY A 118 0.79 -7.81 11.21
CA GLY A 118 2.19 -8.19 11.40
C GLY A 118 3.16 -7.36 10.57
N ALA A 119 2.85 -7.10 9.29
CA ALA A 119 3.68 -6.26 8.43
C ALA A 119 3.75 -4.82 8.94
N SER A 120 2.62 -4.27 9.40
CA SER A 120 2.57 -2.90 9.93
C SER A 120 3.37 -2.78 11.23
N LEU A 121 3.21 -3.74 12.15
CA LEU A 121 3.95 -3.79 13.39
C LEU A 121 5.46 -3.98 13.17
N LEU A 122 5.85 -4.79 12.19
CA LEU A 122 7.26 -4.94 11.80
C LEU A 122 7.86 -3.64 11.28
N LEU A 123 7.12 -2.91 10.43
CA LEU A 123 7.56 -1.62 9.93
C LEU A 123 7.70 -0.60 11.06
N GLU A 124 6.81 -0.61 12.04
CA GLU A 124 6.95 0.24 13.22
C GLU A 124 8.15 -0.11 14.08
N LEU A 125 8.37 -1.40 14.36
CA LEU A 125 9.56 -1.85 15.07
C LEU A 125 10.85 -1.45 14.34
N LEU A 126 10.84 -1.50 13.00
CA LEU A 126 11.94 -1.05 12.18
C LEU A 126 12.14 0.48 12.29
N MET A 127 11.05 1.26 12.23
CA MET A 127 11.10 2.72 12.38
C MET A 127 11.54 3.15 13.78
N ASP A 128 11.09 2.46 14.82
CA ASP A 128 11.53 2.61 16.22
C ASP A 128 13.02 2.37 16.34
N LYS A 129 13.54 1.29 15.74
CA LYS A 129 14.96 0.97 15.76
C LYS A 129 15.82 2.01 15.03
N MET A 130 15.26 2.66 14.01
CA MET A 130 15.90 3.76 13.28
C MET A 130 15.75 5.13 13.97
N GLY A 131 15.07 5.20 15.12
CA GLY A 131 14.86 6.45 15.85
C GLY A 131 13.92 7.43 15.14
N MET A 132 13.18 6.98 14.12
CA MET A 132 12.22 7.80 13.36
C MET A 132 10.78 7.68 13.87
N SER A 133 10.59 6.98 14.99
CA SER A 133 9.28 6.81 15.62
C SER A 133 8.69 8.13 16.06
N GLN A 134 7.55 8.48 15.49
CA GLN A 134 6.74 9.62 15.90
C GLN A 134 5.85 9.14 17.06
N ARG A 135 6.43 9.04 18.27
CA ARG A 135 5.65 8.87 19.51
C ARG A 135 4.76 10.07 19.78
#